data_AF-A0A7S1PGH4-F1
#
_entry.id   AF-A0A7S1PGH4-F1
#
_cell.length_a   1.000
_cell.length_b   1.000
_cell.length_c   1.000
_cell.angle_alpha   90.00
_cell.angle_beta   90.00
_cell.angle_gamma   90.00
#
_symmetry.space_group_name_H-M   'P 1'
#
loop_
_entity.id
_entity.type
_entity.pdbx_description
1 polymer ?
#
loop_
_entity_poly.entity_id
_entity_poly.type
_entity_poly.pdbx_seq_one_letter_code
_entity_poly.pdbx_strand_id
1 'polypeptide(L)'
;MDYYWSVEKTCVVIDLGRAFTKCGFATEAAPRHIFRTPELIQEVKTDTVTSTASFERWVQVFEELFKNVFFFYLQANPKERRVIICDKVCSPRPMREAISKVLFEKLAVPAIHFVPDLL
;
A
#
# COMPACT_ATOMS: atom_id res chain seq x y z
N MET A 1 -7.58 8.55 -36.93
CA MET A 1 -6.30 9.03 -36.38
C MET A 1 -6.33 8.70 -34.89
N ASP A 2 -6.45 7.41 -34.55
CA ASP A 2 -6.99 6.97 -33.24
C ASP A 2 -6.24 5.73 -32.72
N TYR A 3 -4.90 5.76 -32.74
CA TYR A 3 -4.07 4.67 -32.21
C TYR A 3 -3.32 5.03 -30.93
N TYR A 4 -3.62 6.17 -30.30
CA TYR A 4 -3.21 6.45 -28.92
C TYR A 4 -4.25 5.87 -27.94
N TRP A 5 -4.43 4.56 -27.99
CA TRP A 5 -4.87 3.85 -26.79
C TRP A 5 -3.87 4.20 -25.69
N SER A 6 -4.37 4.71 -24.57
CA SER A 6 -3.54 5.08 -23.42
C SER A 6 -2.61 3.92 -23.09
N VAL A 7 -1.30 4.11 -23.26
CA VAL A 7 -0.30 3.13 -22.80
C VAL A 7 -0.65 2.83 -21.36
N GLU A 8 -1.05 1.57 -21.12
CA GLU A 8 -1.52 1.14 -19.83
C GLU A 8 -0.42 1.46 -18.81
N LYS A 9 -0.76 2.31 -17.85
CA LYS A 9 0.22 2.77 -16.87
C LYS A 9 0.58 1.58 -15.99
N THR A 10 1.87 1.30 -15.90
CA THR A 10 2.41 0.26 -15.02
C THR A 10 1.85 0.37 -13.60
N CYS A 11 1.44 -0.77 -13.06
CA CYS A 11 0.94 -0.92 -11.70
C CYS A 11 2.02 -0.55 -10.68
N VAL A 12 1.61 0.11 -9.60
CA VAL A 12 2.44 0.32 -8.41
C VAL A 12 2.31 -0.90 -7.52
N VAL A 13 3.44 -1.46 -7.09
CA VAL A 13 3.50 -2.56 -6.13
C VAL A 13 3.98 -1.99 -4.80
N ILE A 14 3.25 -2.28 -3.72
CA ILE A 14 3.59 -1.88 -2.36
C ILE A 14 3.56 -3.12 -1.47
N ASP A 15 4.72 -3.46 -0.91
CA ASP A 15 4.88 -4.52 0.09
C ASP A 15 4.88 -3.89 1.48
N LEU A 16 3.83 -4.20 2.25
CA LEU A 16 3.61 -3.70 3.61
C LEU A 16 4.18 -4.67 4.64
N GLY A 17 5.51 -4.69 4.75
CA GLY A 17 6.20 -5.41 5.81
C GLY A 17 5.98 -4.78 7.20
N ARG A 18 6.25 -5.56 8.26
CA ARG A 18 6.04 -5.14 9.66
C ARG A 18 6.85 -3.91 10.07
N ALA A 19 8.07 -3.76 9.55
CA ALA A 19 9.00 -2.69 9.92
C ALA A 19 9.54 -1.91 8.72
N PHE A 20 9.35 -2.43 7.52
CA PHE A 20 9.82 -1.84 6.28
C PHE A 20 8.73 -1.94 5.24
N THR A 21 8.61 -0.90 4.43
CA THR A 21 7.78 -0.88 3.25
C THR A 21 8.67 -0.83 2.02
N LYS A 22 8.35 -1.67 1.03
CA LYS A 22 9.00 -1.66 -0.28
C LYS A 22 8.00 -1.15 -1.30
N CYS A 23 8.43 -0.32 -2.24
CA CYS A 23 7.57 0.13 -3.33
C CYS A 23 8.33 0.26 -4.65
N GLY A 24 7.60 0.06 -5.75
CA GLY A 24 8.14 0.14 -7.11
C GLY A 24 7.07 -0.08 -8.16
N PHE A 25 7.49 -0.25 -9.41
CA PHE A 25 6.59 -0.54 -10.52
C PHE A 25 6.69 -2.02 -10.93
N ALA A 26 5.56 -2.64 -11.29
CA ALA A 26 5.49 -4.07 -11.59
C ALA A 26 6.40 -4.55 -12.74
N THR A 27 6.84 -3.65 -13.63
CA THR A 27 7.73 -3.97 -14.75
C THR A 27 9.22 -3.86 -14.39
N GLU A 28 9.55 -3.56 -13.14
CA GLU A 28 10.93 -3.39 -12.69
C GLU A 28 11.44 -4.64 -11.97
N ALA A 29 12.74 -4.92 -12.12
CA ALA A 29 13.37 -6.10 -11.53
C ALA A 29 13.51 -6.05 -10.00
N ALA A 30 13.35 -4.86 -9.40
CA ALA A 30 13.52 -4.62 -7.97
C ALA A 30 12.62 -3.45 -7.52
N PRO A 31 12.27 -3.36 -6.22
CA PRO A 31 11.62 -2.17 -5.69
C PRO A 31 12.53 -0.95 -5.87
N ARG A 32 11.96 0.21 -6.22
CA ARG A 32 12.72 1.47 -6.30
C ARG A 32 13.17 1.94 -4.92
N HIS A 33 12.31 1.73 -3.92
CA HIS A 33 12.57 2.18 -2.56
C HIS A 33 12.21 1.11 -1.53
N ILE A 34 13.02 1.08 -0.47
CA ILE A 34 12.78 0.32 0.75
C ILE A 34 13.05 1.28 1.91
N PHE A 35 12.06 1.50 2.76
CA PHE A 35 12.17 2.45 3.86
C PHE A 35 11.47 1.91 5.12
N ARG A 36 11.87 2.42 6.28
CA ARG A 36 11.29 2.01 7.56
C ARG A 36 9.88 2.57 7.73
N THR A 37 9.00 1.74 8.26
CA THR A 37 7.61 2.07 8.59
C THR A 37 7.26 1.50 9.97
N PRO A 38 7.92 1.99 11.04
CA PRO A 38 7.71 1.47 12.39
C PRO A 38 6.26 1.65 12.89
N GLU A 39 5.49 2.54 12.27
CA GLU A 39 4.07 2.76 12.55
C GLU A 39 3.20 1.53 12.22
N LEU A 40 3.71 0.61 11.39
CA LEU A 40 3.04 -0.66 11.08
C LEU A 40 3.43 -1.80 12.04
N ILE A 41 4.31 -1.55 13.02
CA ILE A 41 4.68 -2.54 14.02
C ILE A 41 3.48 -2.76 14.94
N GLN A 42 2.80 -3.90 14.78
CA GLN A 42 1.85 -4.37 15.78
C GLN A 42 2.63 -4.83 17.02
N GLU A 43 2.31 -4.25 18.18
CA GLU A 43 2.81 -4.71 19.48
C GLU A 43 2.21 -6.09 19.76
N VAL A 44 3.05 -7.11 19.90
CA VAL A 44 2.62 -8.42 20.40
C VAL A 44 2.75 -8.38 21.93
N LYS A 45 1.66 -8.07 22.63
CA LYS A 45 1.57 -8.30 24.08
C LYS A 45 0.95 -9.67 24.30
N THR A 46 1.77 -10.66 24.66
CA THR A 46 1.42 -11.99 25.21
C THR A 46 0.25 -12.73 24.54
N ASP A 47 0.55 -13.72 23.70
CA ASP A 47 -0.35 -14.73 23.07
C ASP A 47 -1.63 -14.25 22.36
N THR A 48 -1.90 -12.94 22.33
CA THR A 48 -3.03 -12.34 21.64
C THR A 48 -2.50 -11.21 20.76
N VAL A 49 -2.46 -11.42 19.45
CA VAL A 49 -2.15 -10.37 18.47
C VAL A 49 -3.31 -9.36 18.50
N THR A 50 -3.22 -8.39 19.40
CA THR A 50 -4.16 -7.29 19.49
C THR A 50 -3.64 -6.18 18.59
N SER A 51 -4.20 -6.10 17.37
CA SER A 51 -4.12 -4.86 16.59
C SER A 51 -4.91 -3.78 17.34
N THR A 52 -4.26 -3.08 18.27
CA THR A 52 -4.88 -2.11 19.19
C THR A 52 -5.22 -0.76 18.55
N ALA A 53 -4.78 -0.50 17.33
CA ALA A 53 -5.08 0.77 16.66
C ALA A 53 -6.51 0.80 16.11
N SER A 54 -7.22 1.90 16.37
CA SER A 54 -8.55 2.12 15.82
C SER A 54 -8.51 2.23 14.29
N PHE A 55 -9.66 2.04 13.65
CA PHE A 55 -9.80 2.20 12.21
C PHE A 55 -9.34 3.58 11.73
N GLU A 56 -9.69 4.64 12.46
CA GLU A 56 -9.33 6.03 12.16
C GLU A 56 -7.82 6.23 12.24
N ARG A 57 -7.16 5.61 13.23
CA ARG A 57 -5.71 5.65 13.35
C ARG A 57 -5.05 4.99 12.15
N TRP A 58 -5.52 3.82 11.71
CA TRP A 58 -5.03 3.18 10.50
C TRP A 58 -5.20 4.06 9.26
N VAL A 59 -6.35 4.70 9.10
CA VAL A 59 -6.62 5.61 7.98
C VAL A 59 -5.62 6.77 7.96
N GLN A 60 -5.25 7.32 9.12
CA GLN A 60 -4.23 8.38 9.20
C GLN A 60 -2.84 7.86 8.81
N VAL A 61 -2.42 6.71 9.36
CA VAL A 61 -1.12 6.09 9.05
C VAL A 61 -1.00 5.82 7.55
N PHE A 62 -2.00 5.18 6.95
CA PHE A 62 -1.97 4.83 5.53
C PHE A 62 -2.07 6.05 4.62
N GLU A 63 -2.79 7.10 5.02
CA GLU A 63 -2.83 8.34 4.25
C GLU A 63 -1.44 8.97 4.11
N GLU A 64 -0.72 9.09 5.22
CA GLU A 64 0.64 9.62 5.21
C GLU A 64 1.60 8.71 4.43
N LEU A 65 1.54 7.40 4.70
CA LEU A 65 2.38 6.41 4.03
C LEU A 65 2.19 6.43 2.52
N PHE A 66 0.95 6.37 2.03
CA PHE A 66 0.70 6.31 0.59
C PHE A 66 0.96 7.65 -0.10
N LYS A 67 0.76 8.79 0.57
CA LYS A 67 1.22 10.09 0.04
C LYS A 67 2.73 10.10 -0.16
N ASN A 68 3.49 9.60 0.81
CA ASN A 68 4.95 9.48 0.68
C ASN A 68 5.33 8.53 -0.46
N VAL A 69 4.69 7.37 -0.58
CA VAL A 69 4.92 6.42 -1.69
C VAL A 69 4.70 7.09 -3.05
N PHE A 70 3.54 7.72 -3.27
CA PHE A 70 3.20 8.27 -4.59
C PHE A 70 3.96 9.55 -4.92
N PHE A 71 4.02 10.51 -3.99
CA PHE A 71 4.52 11.85 -4.31
C PHE A 71 6.01 12.02 -4.04
N PHE A 72 6.55 11.36 -3.02
CA PHE A 72 7.97 11.49 -2.67
C PHE A 72 8.83 10.40 -3.32
N TYR A 73 8.48 9.12 -3.13
CA TYR A 73 9.31 8.00 -3.59
C TYR A 73 9.12 7.68 -5.08
N LEU A 74 7.89 7.52 -5.55
CA LEU A 74 7.62 7.08 -6.92
C LEU A 74 7.38 8.22 -7.90
N GLN A 75 7.10 9.43 -7.40
CA GLN A 75 6.79 10.64 -8.18
C GLN A 75 5.73 10.35 -9.26
N ALA A 76 4.67 9.65 -8.87
CA ALA A 76 3.63 9.16 -9.76
C ALA A 76 2.24 9.62 -9.32
N ASN A 77 1.38 9.92 -10.29
CA ASN A 77 -0.01 10.25 -10.03
C ASN A 77 -0.80 8.98 -9.63
N PRO A 78 -1.35 8.88 -8.41
CA PRO A 78 -2.12 7.72 -7.99
C PRO A 78 -3.36 7.47 -8.85
N LYS A 79 -3.99 8.53 -9.38
CA LYS A 79 -5.22 8.44 -10.19
C LYS A 79 -5.05 7.72 -11.52
N GLU A 80 -3.81 7.54 -11.97
CA GLU A 80 -3.49 6.87 -13.23
C GLU A 80 -2.93 5.46 -13.01
N ARG A 81 -2.78 5.02 -11.76
CA ARG A 81 -1.99 3.84 -11.41
C ARG A 81 -2.81 2.89 -10.56
N ARG A 82 -3.03 1.68 -11.07
CA ARG A 82 -3.53 0.56 -10.25
C ARG A 82 -2.48 0.20 -9.21
N VAL A 83 -2.93 -0.37 -8.09
CA VAL A 83 -2.07 -0.69 -6.95
C VAL A 83 -2.20 -2.16 -6.59
N ILE A 84 -1.06 -2.84 -6.45
CA ILE A 84 -0.95 -4.15 -5.83
C ILE A 84 -0.42 -3.97 -4.42
N ILE A 85 -1.16 -4.45 -3.43
CA ILE A 85 -0.77 -4.46 -2.03
C ILE A 85 -0.37 -5.88 -1.66
N CYS A 86 0.91 -6.09 -1.38
CA CYS A 86 1.39 -7.31 -0.74
C CYS A 86 1.26 -7.12 0.78
N ASP A 87 0.39 -7.91 1.39
CA ASP A 87 0.08 -7.84 2.83
C ASP A 87 -0.01 -9.26 3.40
N LYS A 88 0.17 -9.40 4.71
CA LYS A 88 0.19 -10.71 5.37
C LYS A 88 -1.17 -11.39 5.32
N VAL A 89 -1.17 -12.73 5.23
CA VAL A 89 -2.41 -13.55 5.27
C VAL A 89 -3.29 -13.19 6.47
N CYS A 90 -2.68 -12.99 7.65
CA CYS A 90 -3.38 -12.71 8.90
C CYS A 90 -3.63 -11.23 9.18
N SER A 91 -3.47 -10.34 8.18
CA SER A 91 -3.65 -8.91 8.42
C SER A 91 -5.09 -8.59 8.86
N PRO A 92 -5.27 -7.82 9.95
CA PRO A 92 -6.58 -7.50 10.50
C PRO A 92 -7.49 -6.86 9.45
N ARG A 93 -8.77 -7.25 9.45
CA ARG A 93 -9.78 -6.67 8.54
C ARG A 93 -9.82 -5.13 8.60
N PRO A 94 -9.79 -4.46 9.78
CA PRO A 94 -9.79 -3.00 9.84
C PRO A 94 -8.60 -2.35 9.12
N MET A 95 -7.44 -3.01 9.11
CA MET A 95 -6.25 -2.54 8.42
C MET A 95 -6.46 -2.54 6.90
N ARG A 96 -7.00 -3.64 6.34
CA ARG A 96 -7.31 -3.75 4.89
C ARG A 96 -8.41 -2.79 4.45
N GLU A 97 -9.43 -2.58 5.29
CA GLU A 97 -10.49 -1.60 5.06
C GLU A 97 -9.91 -0.18 5.05
N ALA A 98 -9.00 0.15 5.96
CA ALA A 98 -8.34 1.45 6.01
C ALA A 98 -7.46 1.70 4.78
N ILE A 99 -6.69 0.69 4.35
CA ILE A 99 -5.90 0.74 3.10
C ILE A 99 -6.82 1.06 1.91
N SER A 100 -7.90 0.29 1.76
CA SER A 100 -8.85 0.45 0.66
C SER A 100 -9.50 1.83 0.67
N LYS A 101 -9.93 2.30 1.85
CA LYS A 101 -10.52 3.63 2.03
C LYS A 101 -9.56 4.74 1.59
N VAL A 102 -8.31 4.70 2.03
CA VAL A 102 -7.33 5.74 1.67
C VAL A 102 -7.04 5.73 0.17
N LEU A 103 -6.77 4.55 -0.41
CA LEU A 103 -6.41 4.43 -1.81
C LEU A 103 -7.56 4.82 -2.75
N PHE A 104 -8.80 4.39 -2.47
CA PHE A 104 -9.95 4.74 -3.31
C PHE A 104 -10.50 6.14 -3.02
N GLU A 105 -10.76 6.50 -1.76
CA GLU A 105 -11.47 7.74 -1.46
C GLU A 105 -10.54 8.96 -1.42
N LYS A 106 -9.30 8.80 -0.93
CA LYS A 106 -8.37 9.94 -0.77
C LYS A 106 -7.42 10.11 -1.97
N LEU A 107 -6.92 8.99 -2.51
CA LEU A 107 -5.98 9.01 -3.63
C LEU A 107 -6.62 8.70 -4.99
N ALA A 108 -7.87 8.22 -5.00
CA ALA A 108 -8.64 7.91 -6.20
C ALA A 108 -7.89 7.01 -7.20
N VAL A 109 -7.23 5.96 -6.69
CA VAL A 109 -6.58 4.97 -7.55
C VAL A 109 -7.64 4.19 -8.36
N PRO A 110 -7.35 3.78 -9.61
CA PRO A 110 -8.32 3.08 -10.45
C PRO A 110 -8.70 1.69 -9.94
N ALA A 111 -7.76 0.97 -9.31
CA ALA A 111 -7.99 -0.37 -8.78
C ALA A 111 -6.97 -0.74 -7.71
N ILE A 112 -7.36 -1.66 -6.83
CA ILE A 112 -6.52 -2.25 -5.79
C ILE A 112 -6.61 -3.76 -5.90
N HIS A 113 -5.48 -4.45 -5.82
CA HIS A 113 -5.42 -5.91 -5.69
C HIS A 113 -4.58 -6.30 -4.46
N PHE A 114 -5.17 -7.08 -3.57
CA PHE A 114 -4.46 -7.62 -2.41
C PHE A 114 -3.86 -8.97 -2.75
N VAL A 115 -2.53 -9.07 -2.68
CA VAL A 115 -1.80 -10.32 -2.82
C VAL A 115 -1.40 -10.77 -1.42
N PRO A 116 -1.86 -11.95 -0.96
CA PRO A 116 -1.40 -12.49 0.31
C PRO A 116 0.08 -12.86 0.19
N ASP A 117 0.91 -12.29 1.04
CA ASP A 117 2.26 -12.79 1.26
C ASP A 117 2.20 -14.01 2.18
N LEU A 118 2.62 -15.15 1.65
CA LEU A 118 2.60 -16.46 2.33
C LEU A 118 3.84 -16.68 3.22
N LEU A 119 4.79 -15.74 3.21
CA LEU A 119 6.06 -15.82 3.94
C LEU A 119 6.05 -15.10 5.30
#